data_AF-A0A183DZT0-F1
#
_entry.id   AF-A0A183DZT0-F1
#
_cell.length_a   1.000
_cell.length_b   1.000
_cell.length_c   1.000
_cell.angle_alpha   90.00
_cell.angle_beta   90.00
_cell.angle_gamma   90.00
#
_symmetry.space_group_name_H-M   'P 1'
#
loop_
_entity.id
_entity.type
_entity.pdbx_description
1 polymer ?
#
loop_
_entity_poly.entity_id
_entity_poly.type
_entity_poly.pdbx_seq_one_letter_code
_entity_poly.pdbx_strand_id
1 'polypeptide(L)'
;MVEPVQGEAGVVVPDEGYLKGVRELCTKHNVLFIADEVQTGLGHSQRLLCSHHENVRPDIVTLGKALSGGTYPVVLDEKLPENAAKMGKILMDELRKLPKSVVSVVRGKGLLCAIVLKKKVDAWKVCLKLKDNGLLAKNTHGDTIRFAPPLIITESELRAAIKIISDTVNSFA
;
A
#
# COMPACT_ATOMS: atom_id res chain seq x y z
N MET A 1 -10.78 -16.31 -5.32
CA MET A 1 -10.72 -14.84 -5.22
C MET A 1 -9.47 -14.48 -4.44
N VAL A 2 -8.67 -13.51 -4.90
CA VAL A 2 -7.48 -13.01 -4.17
C VAL A 2 -7.35 -11.50 -4.32
N GLU A 3 -6.86 -10.81 -3.28
CA GLU A 3 -6.35 -9.43 -3.40
C GLU A 3 -4.95 -9.47 -4.05
N PRO A 4 -4.65 -8.69 -5.11
CA PRO A 4 -3.32 -8.63 -5.71
C PRO A 4 -2.20 -8.21 -4.75
N VAL A 5 -2.55 -7.41 -3.74
CA VAL A 5 -1.73 -7.08 -2.56
C VAL A 5 -2.69 -7.10 -1.39
N GLN A 6 -2.43 -7.91 -0.36
CA GLN A 6 -3.36 -8.03 0.77
C GLN A 6 -3.26 -6.79 1.65
N GLY A 7 -4.30 -5.95 1.65
CA GLY A 7 -4.25 -4.66 2.34
C GLY A 7 -4.37 -4.80 3.85
N GLU A 8 -5.41 -5.47 4.34
CA GLU A 8 -5.67 -5.59 5.79
C GLU A 8 -4.71 -6.56 6.49
N ALA A 9 -4.12 -7.51 5.75
CA ALA A 9 -3.02 -8.35 6.24
C ALA A 9 -1.70 -7.56 6.50
N GLY A 10 -1.72 -6.25 6.26
CA GLY A 10 -0.57 -5.36 6.48
C GLY A 10 0.26 -5.13 5.22
N VAL A 11 -0.39 -4.93 4.08
CA VAL A 11 0.26 -4.65 2.77
C VAL A 11 1.23 -5.77 2.39
N VAL A 12 0.72 -6.99 2.27
CA VAL A 12 1.52 -8.15 1.84
C VAL A 12 1.57 -8.16 0.31
N VAL A 13 2.74 -7.83 -0.23
CA VAL A 13 3.04 -7.90 -1.67
C VAL A 13 3.48 -9.34 -1.98
N PRO A 14 2.83 -10.04 -2.92
CA PRO A 14 3.22 -11.40 -3.28
C PRO A 14 4.54 -11.41 -4.07
N ASP A 15 5.16 -12.58 -4.16
CA ASP A 15 6.32 -12.80 -5.02
C ASP A 15 5.97 -12.61 -6.50
N GLU A 16 6.97 -12.24 -7.31
CA GLU A 16 6.80 -12.07 -8.75
C GLU A 16 6.32 -13.37 -9.41
N GLY A 17 5.30 -13.27 -10.28
CA GLY A 17 4.72 -14.41 -10.97
C GLY A 17 3.61 -15.12 -10.21
N TYR A 18 3.36 -14.76 -8.95
CA TYR A 18 2.27 -15.33 -8.16
C TYR A 18 0.91 -15.18 -8.87
N LEU A 19 0.59 -13.98 -9.39
CA LEU A 19 -0.69 -13.74 -10.06
C LEU A 19 -0.78 -14.47 -11.41
N LYS A 20 0.34 -14.59 -12.13
CA LYS A 20 0.42 -15.42 -13.34
C LYS A 20 0.14 -16.88 -13.03
N GLY A 21 0.77 -17.43 -12.00
CA GLY A 21 0.55 -18.81 -11.56
C GLY A 21 -0.91 -19.06 -11.14
N VAL A 22 -1.52 -18.13 -10.40
CA VAL A 22 -2.96 -18.20 -10.08
C VAL A 22 -3.81 -18.22 -11.34
N ARG A 23 -3.53 -17.34 -12.32
CA ARG A 23 -4.25 -17.29 -13.59
C ARG A 23 -4.14 -18.61 -14.36
N GLU A 24 -2.93 -19.14 -14.49
CA GLU A 24 -2.65 -20.40 -15.19
C GLU A 24 -3.41 -21.57 -14.54
N LEU A 25 -3.37 -21.67 -13.21
CA LEU A 25 -4.09 -22.70 -12.46
C LEU A 25 -5.61 -22.57 -12.62
N CYS A 26 -6.16 -21.36 -12.48
CA CYS A 26 -7.59 -21.12 -12.69
C CYS A 26 -8.04 -21.54 -14.10
N THR A 27 -7.26 -21.20 -15.13
CA THR A 27 -7.54 -21.64 -16.52
C THR A 27 -7.48 -23.15 -16.66
N LYS A 28 -6.41 -23.79 -16.16
CA LYS A 28 -6.21 -25.24 -16.23
C LYS A 28 -7.37 -26.03 -15.59
N HIS A 29 -7.90 -25.51 -14.49
CA HIS A 29 -8.92 -26.20 -13.70
C HIS A 29 -10.35 -25.72 -13.98
N ASN A 30 -10.56 -24.87 -14.98
CA ASN A 30 -11.87 -24.27 -15.30
C ASN A 30 -12.53 -23.60 -14.08
N VAL A 31 -11.74 -22.81 -13.35
CA VAL A 31 -12.17 -22.06 -12.17
C VAL A 31 -12.12 -20.56 -12.48
N LEU A 32 -13.16 -19.82 -12.09
CA LEU A 32 -13.17 -18.37 -12.22
C LEU A 32 -12.14 -17.71 -11.31
N PHE A 33 -11.27 -16.90 -11.90
CA PHE A 33 -10.36 -16.03 -11.18
C PHE A 33 -10.99 -14.66 -10.92
N ILE A 34 -11.27 -14.39 -9.64
CA ILE A 34 -11.71 -13.09 -9.15
C ILE A 34 -10.53 -12.35 -8.52
N ALA A 35 -10.17 -11.18 -9.05
CA ALA A 35 -9.20 -10.28 -8.43
C ALA A 35 -9.93 -9.19 -7.64
N ASP A 36 -9.63 -9.11 -6.34
CA ASP A 36 -10.17 -8.07 -5.48
C ASP A 36 -9.29 -6.83 -5.49
N GLU A 37 -9.71 -5.84 -6.28
CA GLU A 37 -8.97 -4.60 -6.54
C GLU A 37 -9.58 -3.40 -5.79
N VAL A 38 -10.43 -3.63 -4.79
CA VAL A 38 -11.09 -2.57 -4.01
C VAL A 38 -10.06 -1.65 -3.33
N GLN A 39 -8.88 -2.15 -2.94
CA GLN A 39 -7.77 -1.35 -2.39
C GLN A 39 -6.66 -1.08 -3.40
N THR A 40 -6.32 -2.06 -4.22
CA THR A 40 -5.12 -2.05 -5.05
C THR A 40 -5.33 -1.40 -6.42
N GLY A 41 -6.57 -1.33 -6.87
CA GLY A 41 -6.95 -0.77 -8.15
C GLY A 41 -6.95 0.75 -8.14
N LEU A 42 -7.37 1.31 -9.28
CA LEU A 42 -7.60 2.73 -9.51
C LEU A 42 -6.39 3.61 -9.18
N GLY A 43 -5.18 3.14 -9.52
CA GLY A 43 -3.95 3.91 -9.44
C GLY A 43 -3.16 3.76 -8.15
N HIS A 44 -3.74 3.20 -7.08
CA HIS A 44 -3.04 3.09 -5.80
C HIS A 44 -1.75 2.25 -5.89
N SER A 45 -1.80 1.20 -6.71
CA SER A 45 -0.66 0.35 -7.05
C SER A 45 0.16 0.83 -8.25
N GLN A 46 0.00 2.07 -8.74
CA GLN A 46 0.66 2.65 -9.95
C GLN A 46 0.09 2.21 -11.31
N ARG A 47 -0.89 1.32 -11.32
CA ARG A 47 -1.64 0.92 -12.53
C ARG A 47 -3.12 1.09 -12.25
N LEU A 48 -3.93 1.15 -13.32
CA LEU A 48 -5.38 1.18 -13.19
C LEU A 48 -5.90 -0.05 -12.43
N LEU A 49 -5.33 -1.23 -12.70
CA LEU A 49 -5.53 -2.45 -11.92
C LEU A 49 -4.16 -2.99 -11.55
N CYS A 50 -3.98 -3.45 -10.31
CA CYS A 50 -2.73 -4.04 -9.84
C CYS A 50 -2.34 -5.30 -10.64
N SER A 51 -3.31 -6.08 -11.11
CA SER A 51 -3.08 -7.26 -11.96
C SER A 51 -2.36 -6.92 -13.28
N HIS A 52 -2.46 -5.68 -13.76
CA HIS A 52 -1.79 -5.23 -14.98
C HIS A 52 -0.27 -5.17 -14.85
N HIS A 53 0.29 -5.14 -13.64
CA HIS A 53 1.74 -5.23 -13.44
C HIS A 53 2.33 -6.53 -13.98
N GLU A 54 1.54 -7.61 -13.96
CA GLU A 54 1.96 -8.91 -14.43
C GLU A 54 1.30 -9.30 -15.77
N ASN A 55 0.62 -8.36 -16.44
CA ASN A 55 -0.20 -8.61 -17.63
C ASN A 55 -1.25 -9.72 -17.43
N VAL A 56 -1.78 -9.83 -16.21
CA VAL A 56 -2.79 -10.83 -15.86
C VAL A 56 -4.19 -10.24 -16.02
N ARG A 57 -5.07 -10.97 -16.74
CA ARG A 57 -6.49 -10.67 -16.89
C ARG A 57 -7.34 -11.61 -16.00
N PRO A 58 -7.93 -11.09 -14.90
CA PRO A 58 -8.93 -11.82 -14.12
C PRO A 58 -10.23 -12.00 -14.91
N ASP A 59 -11.03 -13.00 -14.53
CA ASP A 59 -12.37 -13.21 -15.10
C ASP A 59 -13.38 -12.20 -14.51
N ILE A 60 -13.23 -11.90 -13.23
CA ILE A 60 -14.03 -10.91 -12.50
C ILE A 60 -13.09 -9.98 -11.72
N VAL A 61 -13.42 -8.69 -11.69
CA VAL A 61 -12.71 -7.69 -10.90
C VAL A 61 -13.70 -7.01 -9.97
N THR A 62 -13.40 -6.95 -8.66
CA THR A 62 -14.16 -6.13 -7.72
C THR A 62 -13.49 -4.77 -7.53
N LEU A 63 -14.27 -3.71 -7.68
CA LEU A 63 -13.83 -2.31 -7.52
C LEU A 63 -14.67 -1.62 -6.46
N GLY A 64 -14.10 -0.59 -5.83
CA GLY A 64 -14.73 0.21 -4.79
C GLY A 64 -13.82 1.37 -4.39
N LYS A 65 -13.94 1.86 -3.15
CA LYS A 65 -13.10 2.94 -2.56
C LYS A 65 -12.87 4.12 -3.52
N ALA A 66 -11.72 4.15 -4.20
CA ALA A 66 -11.35 5.21 -5.14
C ALA A 66 -12.30 5.33 -6.34
N LEU A 67 -13.19 4.35 -6.57
CA LEU A 67 -14.17 4.36 -7.66
C LEU A 67 -15.04 5.63 -7.65
N SER A 68 -15.41 6.11 -6.47
CA SER A 68 -16.13 7.36 -6.32
C SER A 68 -15.23 8.52 -5.87
N GLY A 69 -13.93 8.33 -5.67
CA GLY A 69 -13.07 9.36 -5.05
C GLY A 69 -13.54 9.81 -3.65
N GLY A 70 -14.45 9.06 -3.00
CA GLY A 70 -15.15 9.49 -1.79
C GLY A 70 -16.40 10.35 -2.03
N THR A 71 -16.70 10.75 -3.26
CA THR A 71 -17.85 11.59 -3.66
C THR A 71 -18.43 11.22 -5.05
N TYR A 72 -17.70 11.46 -6.15
CA TYR A 72 -18.02 11.13 -7.57
C TYR A 72 -16.73 10.80 -8.38
N PRO A 73 -16.74 10.03 -9.50
CA PRO A 73 -15.51 9.50 -10.13
C PRO A 73 -14.60 10.59 -10.73
N VAL A 74 -13.30 10.63 -10.37
CA VAL A 74 -12.32 11.64 -10.87
C VAL A 74 -10.94 11.06 -11.25
N VAL A 75 -10.78 9.74 -11.36
CA VAL A 75 -9.43 9.12 -11.32
C VAL A 75 -8.61 9.24 -12.62
N LEU A 76 -9.23 9.35 -13.80
CA LEU A 76 -8.52 9.18 -15.07
C LEU A 76 -7.87 10.45 -15.64
N ASP A 77 -8.41 11.64 -15.34
CA ASP A 77 -7.96 12.87 -16.00
C ASP A 77 -6.64 13.42 -15.44
N GLU A 78 -6.27 13.06 -14.21
CA GLU A 78 -5.17 13.69 -13.47
C GLU A 78 -3.85 12.89 -13.45
N LYS A 79 -3.73 11.79 -14.20
CA LYS A 79 -2.50 10.94 -14.22
C LYS A 79 -2.04 10.50 -12.82
N LEU A 80 -3.02 10.17 -11.97
CA LEU A 80 -2.81 9.75 -10.59
C LEU A 80 -1.97 8.47 -10.44
N PRO A 81 -2.06 7.45 -11.33
CA PRO A 81 -1.17 6.29 -11.28
C PRO A 81 0.31 6.66 -11.41
N GLU A 82 0.64 7.61 -12.29
CA GLU A 82 1.99 8.11 -12.50
C GLU A 82 2.50 8.86 -11.27
N ASN A 83 1.65 9.68 -10.64
CA ASN A 83 2.02 10.34 -9.38
C ASN A 83 2.24 9.32 -8.25
N ALA A 84 1.38 8.30 -8.15
CA ALA A 84 1.55 7.21 -7.19
C ALA A 84 2.85 6.43 -7.40
N ALA A 85 3.31 6.29 -8.64
CA ALA A 85 4.61 5.70 -8.96
C ALA A 85 5.76 6.59 -8.45
N LYS A 86 5.72 7.88 -8.77
CA LYS A 86 6.75 8.85 -8.35
C LYS A 86 6.84 8.97 -6.83
N MET A 87 5.70 9.24 -6.17
CA MET A 87 5.61 9.44 -4.73
C MET A 87 5.88 8.14 -3.95
N GLY A 88 5.36 7.01 -4.45
CA GLY A 88 5.60 5.69 -3.86
C GLY A 88 7.08 5.32 -3.78
N LYS A 89 7.86 5.66 -4.80
CA LYS A 89 9.31 5.45 -4.80
C LYS A 89 9.98 6.24 -3.66
N ILE A 90 9.68 7.54 -3.55
CA ILE A 90 10.22 8.40 -2.49
C ILE A 90 9.86 7.85 -1.12
N LEU A 91 8.59 7.51 -0.91
CA LEU A 91 8.11 6.96 0.36
C LEU A 91 8.84 5.67 0.74
N MET A 92 8.92 4.70 -0.18
CA MET A 92 9.61 3.43 0.06
C MET A 92 11.10 3.61 0.36
N ASP A 93 11.79 4.50 -0.35
CA ASP A 93 13.22 4.76 -0.15
C ASP A 93 13.49 5.42 1.21
N GLU A 94 12.63 6.33 1.69
CA GLU A 94 12.78 6.93 3.00
C GLU A 94 12.37 5.97 4.15
N LEU A 95 11.29 5.20 3.99
CA LEU A 95 10.89 4.19 4.99
C LEU A 95 11.99 3.13 5.21
N ARG A 96 12.75 2.76 4.17
CA ARG A 96 13.88 1.83 4.28
C ARG A 96 15.06 2.35 5.11
N LYS A 97 15.15 3.67 5.34
CA LYS A 97 16.20 4.29 6.17
C LYS A 97 15.88 4.27 7.67
N LEU A 98 14.64 3.92 8.04
CA LEU A 98 14.22 3.85 9.44
C LEU A 98 15.08 2.86 10.25
N PRO A 99 15.23 3.09 11.57
CA PRO A 99 16.14 2.30 12.39
C PRO A 99 15.74 0.82 12.44
N LYS A 100 16.67 -0.06 12.05
CA LYS A 100 16.49 -1.52 12.09
C LYS A 100 16.36 -2.09 13.51
N SER A 101 16.60 -1.28 14.55
CA SER A 101 16.31 -1.62 15.95
C SER A 101 14.79 -1.62 16.24
N VAL A 102 14.01 -0.90 15.43
CA VAL A 102 12.56 -0.73 15.55
C VAL A 102 11.83 -1.42 14.40
N VAL A 103 12.27 -1.18 13.17
CA VAL A 103 11.61 -1.68 11.95
C VAL A 103 12.30 -2.94 11.48
N SER A 104 11.53 -4.00 11.28
CA SER A 104 12.02 -5.29 10.78
C SER A 104 11.87 -5.43 9.27
N VAL A 105 10.75 -4.98 8.71
CA VAL A 105 10.42 -5.09 7.29
C VAL A 105 9.81 -3.79 6.79
N VAL A 106 10.16 -3.41 5.56
CA VAL A 106 9.50 -2.35 4.80
C VAL A 106 9.00 -2.97 3.51
N ARG A 107 7.71 -2.82 3.21
CA ARG A 107 7.06 -3.41 2.03
C ARG A 107 5.99 -2.49 1.48
N GLY A 108 5.68 -2.62 0.20
CA GLY A 108 4.68 -1.77 -0.44
C GLY A 108 4.73 -1.81 -1.96
N LYS A 109 3.69 -1.27 -2.59
CA LYS A 109 3.55 -1.10 -4.03
C LYS A 109 2.79 0.19 -4.32
N GLY A 110 3.40 1.11 -5.08
CA GLY A 110 2.81 2.45 -5.25
C GLY A 110 2.76 3.21 -3.95
N LEU A 111 1.60 3.80 -3.66
CA LEU A 111 1.33 4.50 -2.41
C LEU A 111 0.72 3.59 -1.34
N LEU A 112 0.57 2.29 -1.60
CA LEU A 112 0.21 1.31 -0.57
C LEU A 112 1.48 0.77 0.07
N CYS A 113 1.88 1.33 1.20
CA CYS A 113 3.13 1.00 1.89
C CYS A 113 2.89 0.59 3.34
N ALA A 114 3.81 -0.18 3.91
CA ALA A 114 3.80 -0.54 5.32
C ALA A 114 5.19 -0.75 5.89
N ILE A 115 5.31 -0.55 7.20
CA ILE A 115 6.45 -0.98 8.01
C ILE A 115 5.97 -2.03 9.02
N VAL A 116 6.78 -3.05 9.25
CA VAL A 116 6.55 -4.07 10.28
C VAL A 116 7.53 -3.82 11.42
N LEU A 117 7.01 -3.55 12.61
CA LEU A 117 7.79 -3.28 13.80
C LEU A 117 8.30 -4.58 14.43
N LYS A 118 9.41 -4.50 15.15
CA LYS A 118 9.88 -5.63 15.97
C LYS A 118 8.93 -5.87 17.14
N LYS A 119 8.80 -7.13 17.57
CA LYS A 119 7.90 -7.59 18.65
C LYS A 119 7.93 -6.77 19.95
N LYS A 120 9.04 -6.10 20.25
CA LYS A 120 9.20 -5.25 21.45
C LYS A 120 8.53 -3.88 21.33
N VAL A 121 8.07 -3.49 20.14
CA VAL A 121 7.49 -2.18 19.86
C VAL A 121 6.02 -2.35 19.50
N ASP A 122 5.16 -1.66 20.24
CA ASP A 122 3.71 -1.69 20.06
C ASP A 122 3.28 -0.70 18.96
N ALA A 123 2.71 -1.20 17.87
CA ALA A 123 2.29 -0.36 16.74
C ALA A 123 1.19 0.64 17.11
N TRP A 124 0.33 0.32 18.09
CA TRP A 124 -0.71 1.24 18.55
C TRP A 124 -0.09 2.49 19.19
N LYS A 125 0.93 2.30 20.03
CA LYS A 125 1.65 3.43 20.66
C LYS A 125 2.36 4.31 19.63
N VAL A 126 2.97 3.69 18.62
CA VAL A 126 3.58 4.44 17.51
C VAL A 126 2.52 5.22 16.74
N CYS A 127 1.37 4.62 16.41
CA CYS A 127 0.25 5.30 15.76
C CYS A 127 -0.31 6.47 16.59
N LEU A 128 -0.45 6.31 17.90
CA LEU A 128 -0.87 7.40 18.79
C LEU A 128 0.15 8.55 18.77
N LYS A 129 1.45 8.22 18.80
CA LYS A 129 2.50 9.24 18.73
C LYS A 129 2.56 9.93 17.37
N LEU A 130 2.34 9.21 16.27
CA LEU A 130 2.19 9.78 14.93
C LEU A 130 1.03 10.78 14.91
N LYS A 131 -0.13 10.41 15.48
CA LYS A 131 -1.31 11.28 15.60
C LYS A 131 -0.98 12.54 16.40
N ASP A 132 -0.30 12.42 17.54
CA ASP A 132 0.12 13.57 18.35
C ASP A 132 1.12 14.49 17.61
N ASN A 133 1.94 13.91 16.74
CA ASN A 133 2.88 14.64 15.88
C ASN A 133 2.25 15.13 14.55
N GLY A 134 0.93 14.96 14.36
CA GLY A 134 0.18 15.50 13.23
C GLY A 134 0.03 14.58 12.01
N LEU A 135 0.29 13.28 12.14
CA LEU A 135 0.09 12.30 11.06
C LEU A 135 -0.81 11.14 11.48
N LEU A 136 -1.90 10.93 10.73
CA LEU A 136 -2.76 9.76 10.92
C LEU A 136 -2.23 8.56 10.15
N ALA A 137 -2.07 7.44 10.85
CA ALA A 137 -1.74 6.14 10.27
C ALA A 137 -2.49 5.04 11.03
N LYS A 138 -2.75 3.92 10.36
CA LYS A 138 -3.48 2.79 10.94
C LYS A 138 -2.57 1.58 11.07
N ASN A 139 -2.57 0.96 12.24
CA ASN A 139 -1.92 -0.31 12.45
C ASN A 139 -2.82 -1.50 12.10
N THR A 140 -2.21 -2.65 11.82
CA THR A 140 -2.88 -3.94 11.61
C THR A 140 -2.09 -5.03 12.34
N HIS A 141 -2.78 -6.06 12.85
CA HIS A 141 -2.16 -7.23 13.50
C HIS A 141 -1.18 -6.92 14.65
N GLY A 142 -1.28 -5.72 15.24
CA GLY A 142 -0.51 -5.31 16.42
C GLY A 142 0.92 -4.80 16.14
N ASP A 143 1.52 -5.16 15.02
CA ASP A 143 2.93 -4.89 14.72
C ASP A 143 3.17 -4.12 13.41
N THR A 144 2.17 -3.99 12.55
CA THR A 144 2.32 -3.41 11.22
C THR A 144 1.65 -2.05 11.16
N ILE A 145 2.28 -1.04 10.58
CA ILE A 145 1.70 0.29 10.32
C ILE A 145 1.60 0.50 8.82
N ARG A 146 0.40 0.87 8.36
CA ARG A 146 0.10 1.12 6.95
C ARG A 146 0.10 2.62 6.64
N PHE A 147 0.67 2.96 5.50
CA PHE A 147 0.66 4.29 4.90
C PHE A 147 0.02 4.18 3.53
N ALA A 148 -1.11 4.85 3.37
CA ALA A 148 -1.90 4.88 2.14
C ALA A 148 -2.36 6.33 1.87
N PRO A 149 -1.44 7.27 1.59
CA PRO A 149 -1.81 8.66 1.35
C PRO A 149 -2.66 8.79 0.07
N PRO A 150 -3.41 9.91 -0.07
CA PRO A 150 -4.14 10.22 -1.30
C PRO A 150 -3.23 10.24 -2.53
N LEU A 151 -3.76 9.86 -3.69
CA LEU A 151 -2.98 9.80 -4.94
C LEU A 151 -2.52 11.18 -5.44
N ILE A 152 -3.17 12.24 -4.97
CA ILE A 152 -2.85 13.64 -5.28
C ILE A 152 -1.74 14.21 -4.37
N ILE A 153 -1.20 13.43 -3.42
CA ILE A 153 -0.18 13.92 -2.50
C ILE A 153 1.02 14.51 -3.26
N THR A 154 1.43 15.70 -2.87
CA THR A 154 2.58 16.40 -3.45
C THR A 154 3.88 15.95 -2.80
N GLU A 155 5.02 16.22 -3.45
CA GLU A 155 6.33 15.85 -2.87
C GLU A 155 6.60 16.59 -1.55
N SER A 156 6.21 17.86 -1.43
CA SER A 156 6.40 18.64 -0.19
C SER A 156 5.59 18.07 0.97
N GLU A 157 4.32 17.72 0.73
CA GLU A 157 3.46 17.07 1.74
C GLU A 157 3.99 15.69 2.13
N LEU A 158 4.43 14.90 1.15
CA LEU A 158 5.02 13.60 1.39
C LEU A 158 6.29 13.70 2.23
N ARG A 159 7.18 14.66 1.93
CA ARG A 159 8.41 14.92 2.69
C ARG A 159 8.10 15.34 4.13
N ALA A 160 7.07 16.16 4.33
CA ALA A 160 6.62 16.54 5.67
C ALA A 160 6.11 15.32 6.46
N ALA A 161 5.29 14.46 5.83
CA ALA A 161 4.82 13.22 6.44
C ALA A 161 5.99 12.28 6.78
N ILE A 162 6.95 12.12 5.87
CA ILE A 162 8.16 11.30 6.09
C ILE A 162 8.98 11.81 7.27
N LYS A 163 9.12 13.14 7.43
CA LYS A 163 9.79 13.72 8.59
C LYS A 163 9.09 13.32 9.89
N ILE A 164 7.76 13.45 9.95
CA ILE A 164 6.97 13.04 11.13
C ILE A 164 7.16 11.54 11.40
N ILE A 165 7.11 10.69 10.37
CA ILE A 165 7.32 9.24 10.49
C ILE A 165 8.70 8.95 11.07
N SER A 166 9.75 9.54 10.48
CA SER A 166 11.13 9.34 10.90
C SER A 166 11.35 9.78 12.34
N ASP A 167 10.97 11.01 12.69
CA ASP A 167 11.14 11.55 14.05
C ASP A 167 10.39 10.69 15.08
N THR A 168 9.17 10.26 14.73
CA THR A 168 8.36 9.40 15.60
C THR A 168 9.01 8.04 15.79
N VAL A 169 9.37 7.34 14.71
CA VAL A 169 9.93 5.98 14.80
C VAL A 169 11.29 5.99 15.51
N ASN A 170 12.12 7.01 15.29
CA ASN A 170 13.40 7.17 15.99
C ASN A 170 13.25 7.34 17.50
N SER A 171 12.13 7.90 17.98
CA SER A 171 11.87 8.00 19.42
C SER A 171 11.63 6.65 20.12
N PHE A 172 11.45 5.56 19.37
CA PHE A 172 11.31 4.19 19.88
C PHE A 172 12.57 3.33 19.68
N ALA A 173 13.68 3.92 19.19
CA ALA A 173 14.89 3.21 18.76
C ALA A 173 15.79 2.70 19.88
#